data_AF-R7TGV9-F1
#
_entry.id   AF-R7TGV9-F1
#
_cell.length_a   1.000
_cell.length_b   1.000
_cell.length_c   1.000
_cell.angle_alpha   90.00
_cell.angle_beta   90.00
_cell.angle_gamma   90.00
#
_symmetry.space_group_name_H-M   'P 1'
#
loop_
_entity.id
_entity.type
_entity.pdbx_description
1 polymer ?
#
loop_
_entity_poly.entity_id
_entity_poly.type
_entity_poly.pdbx_seq_one_letter_code
_entity_poly.pdbx_strand_id
1 'polypeptide(L)'
;ALIFLYKKIDALIRKPLLGSLHEKYIFVTGCDSGFGKTTAKHLDSLGVHVIAGCFTEEGRKNLKEECSSRLNVVHLDITDIKTIEKAFEFVKDLI
;
A
#
# COMPACT_ATOMS: atom_id res chain seq x y z
N ALA A 1 7.49 -15.37 33.63
CA ALA A 1 7.26 -16.48 32.68
C ALA A 1 5.84 -16.48 32.11
N LEU A 2 4.79 -16.59 32.95
CA LEU A 2 3.38 -16.65 32.51
C LEU A 2 2.90 -15.44 31.70
N ILE A 3 3.29 -14.21 32.08
CA ILE A 3 2.91 -12.99 31.34
C ILE A 3 3.55 -12.98 29.94
N PHE A 4 4.80 -13.42 29.79
CA PHE A 4 5.47 -13.49 28.49
C PHE A 4 4.84 -14.57 27.60
N LEU A 5 4.47 -15.72 28.17
CA LEU A 5 3.75 -16.78 27.47
C LEU A 5 2.36 -16.31 27.03
N TYR A 6 1.61 -15.68 27.94
CA TYR A 6 0.32 -15.07 27.65
C TYR A 6 0.44 -14.04 26.51
N LYS A 7 1.40 -13.11 26.57
CA LYS A 7 1.61 -12.12 25.51
C LYS A 7 1.95 -12.75 24.15
N LYS A 8 2.68 -13.88 24.13
CA LYS A 8 2.96 -14.62 22.89
C LYS A 8 1.72 -15.31 22.33
N ILE A 9 0.93 -15.97 23.18
CA ILE A 9 -0.33 -16.62 22.79
C ILE A 9 -1.33 -15.57 22.28
N ASP A 10 -1.47 -14.49 23.02
CA ASP A 10 -2.34 -13.36 22.72
C ASP A 10 -1.92 -12.67 21.40
N ALA A 11 -0.61 -12.49 21.16
CA ALA A 11 -0.11 -12.00 19.88
C ALA A 11 -0.33 -12.98 18.71
N LEU A 12 -0.31 -14.29 18.95
CA LEU A 12 -0.57 -15.31 17.93
C LEU A 12 -2.07 -15.34 17.57
N ILE A 13 -2.95 -15.28 18.57
CA ILE A 13 -4.41 -15.28 18.40
C ILE A 13 -4.90 -13.97 17.77
N ARG A 14 -4.31 -12.82 18.16
CA ARG A 14 -4.72 -11.51 17.65
C ARG A 14 -4.12 -11.12 16.31
N LYS A 15 -3.23 -11.92 15.72
CA LYS A 15 -2.86 -11.72 14.31
C LYS A 15 -4.06 -12.12 13.47
N PRO A 16 -4.81 -11.17 12.87
CA PRO A 16 -5.87 -11.55 11.96
C PRO A 16 -5.18 -12.29 10.81
N LEU A 17 -5.54 -13.56 10.62
CA LEU A 17 -5.13 -14.31 9.45
C LEU A 17 -5.90 -13.70 8.26
N LEU A 18 -5.39 -12.59 7.72
CA LEU A 18 -5.89 -12.03 6.48
C LEU A 18 -5.54 -13.05 5.39
N GLY A 19 -6.45 -13.99 5.16
CA GLY A 19 -6.38 -14.91 4.03
C GLY A 19 -6.30 -14.13 2.72
N SER A 20 -5.62 -14.76 1.75
CA SER A 20 -5.50 -14.31 0.36
C SER A 20 -5.15 -12.83 0.17
N LEU A 21 -4.08 -12.36 0.82
CA LEU A 21 -3.56 -11.00 0.62
C LEU A 21 -3.31 -10.64 -0.85
N HIS A 22 -2.97 -11.63 -1.68
CA HIS A 22 -2.75 -11.47 -3.11
C HIS A 22 -4.04 -11.23 -3.93
N GLU A 23 -5.22 -11.38 -3.34
CA GLU A 23 -6.50 -11.04 -3.98
C GLU A 23 -6.99 -9.64 -3.58
N LYS A 24 -6.25 -8.95 -2.70
CA LYS A 24 -6.67 -7.67 -2.12
C LYS A 24 -5.92 -6.52 -2.78
N TYR A 25 -6.66 -5.42 -2.93
CA TYR A 25 -6.14 -4.13 -3.38
C TYR A 25 -6.09 -3.15 -2.20
N ILE A 26 -4.97 -2.44 -2.06
CA ILE A 26 -4.81 -1.38 -1.06
C ILE A 26 -4.33 -0.11 -1.74
N PHE A 27 -5.08 0.98 -1.57
CA PHE A 27 -4.71 2.32 -2.00
C PHE A 27 -3.95 3.05 -0.88
N VAL A 28 -2.74 3.51 -1.15
CA VAL A 28 -1.89 4.24 -0.19
C VAL A 28 -1.60 5.63 -0.75
N THR A 29 -1.96 6.68 -0.01
CA THR A 29 -1.64 8.07 -0.37
C THR A 29 -0.29 8.51 0.23
N GLY A 30 0.29 9.58 -0.31
CA GLY A 30 1.54 10.16 0.23
C GLY A 30 2.75 9.24 0.03
N CYS A 31 2.85 8.57 -1.11
CA CYS A 31 3.84 7.53 -1.37
C CYS A 31 5.19 8.03 -1.90
N ASP A 32 5.40 9.35 -2.04
CA ASP A 32 6.66 9.92 -2.53
C ASP A 32 7.85 9.58 -1.62
N SER A 33 7.65 9.56 -0.31
CA SER A 33 8.72 9.35 0.68
C SER A 33 8.20 8.79 2.01
N GLY A 34 9.11 8.64 2.99
CA GLY A 34 8.77 8.35 4.38
C GLY A 34 7.92 7.09 4.57
N PHE A 35 6.91 7.21 5.43
CA PHE A 35 6.05 6.08 5.81
C PHE A 35 5.16 5.60 4.68
N GLY A 36 4.66 6.48 3.82
CA GLY A 36 3.84 6.09 2.66
C GLY A 36 4.63 5.20 1.70
N LYS A 37 5.83 5.65 1.30
CA LYS A 37 6.74 4.84 0.45
C LYS A 37 7.08 3.50 1.11
N THR A 38 7.47 3.52 2.39
CA THR A 38 7.85 2.30 3.12
C THR A 38 6.67 1.33 3.24
N THR A 39 5.46 1.84 3.49
CA THR A 39 4.23 1.04 3.58
C THR A 39 3.88 0.41 2.25
N ALA A 40 3.91 1.18 1.15
CA ALA A 40 3.64 0.67 -0.19
C ALA A 40 4.60 -0.47 -0.57
N LYS A 41 5.90 -0.29 -0.33
CA LYS A 41 6.92 -1.34 -0.55
C LYS A 41 6.69 -2.58 0.31
N HIS A 42 6.37 -2.38 1.59
CA HIS A 42 6.12 -3.49 2.50
C HIS A 42 4.90 -4.32 2.05
N LEU A 43 3.79 -3.67 1.71
CA LEU A 43 2.58 -4.34 1.22
C LEU A 43 2.82 -5.09 -0.10
N ASP A 44 3.57 -4.50 -1.03
CA ASP A 44 3.97 -5.17 -2.28
C ASP A 44 4.81 -6.44 -2.01
N SER A 45 5.75 -6.37 -1.05
CA SER A 45 6.56 -7.53 -0.62
C SER A 45 5.73 -8.63 0.04
N LEU A 46 4.57 -8.29 0.62
CA LEU A 46 3.61 -9.24 1.19
C LEU A 46 2.69 -9.85 0.12
N GLY A 47 2.83 -9.44 -1.14
CA GLY A 47 2.08 -9.95 -2.29
C GLY A 47 0.75 -9.23 -2.55
N VAL A 48 0.48 -8.12 -1.86
CA VAL A 48 -0.77 -7.33 -2.04
C VAL A 48 -0.70 -6.55 -3.36
N HIS A 49 -1.85 -6.35 -4.01
CA HIS A 49 -1.95 -5.35 -5.09
C HIS A 49 -2.00 -3.96 -4.49
N VAL A 50 -0.95 -3.17 -4.72
CA VAL A 50 -0.84 -1.82 -4.14
C VAL A 50 -1.10 -0.79 -5.21
N ILE A 51 -1.92 0.20 -4.90
CA ILE A 51 -2.04 1.41 -5.72
C ILE A 51 -1.47 2.56 -4.90
N ALA A 52 -0.32 3.07 -5.32
CA ALA A 52 0.42 4.12 -4.64
C ALA A 52 0.14 5.49 -5.27
N GLY A 53 -0.52 6.37 -4.52
CA GLY A 53 -0.72 7.77 -4.87
C GLY A 53 0.51 8.61 -4.51
N CYS A 54 1.14 9.21 -5.53
CA CYS A 54 2.32 10.05 -5.39
C CYS A 54 2.08 11.44 -6.02
N PHE A 55 2.56 12.48 -5.35
CA PHE A 55 2.51 13.84 -5.84
C PHE A 55 3.57 14.10 -6.92
N THR A 56 4.79 13.57 -6.77
CA THR A 56 5.92 13.86 -7.66
C THR A 56 6.14 12.76 -8.71
N GLU A 57 6.71 13.13 -9.87
CA GLU A 57 7.14 12.15 -10.88
C GLU A 57 8.30 11.29 -10.35
N GLU A 58 9.23 11.88 -9.60
CA GLU A 58 10.36 11.16 -9.01
C GLU A 58 9.89 10.06 -8.04
N GLY A 59 8.94 10.38 -7.14
CA GLY A 59 8.32 9.40 -6.24
C GLY A 59 7.68 8.24 -7.00
N ARG A 60 6.96 8.53 -8.08
CA ARG A 60 6.34 7.52 -8.95
C ARG A 60 7.37 6.62 -9.62
N LYS A 61 8.41 7.21 -10.20
CA LYS A 61 9.48 6.47 -10.89
C LYS A 61 10.23 5.56 -9.91
N ASN A 62 10.63 6.09 -8.75
CA ASN A 62 11.33 5.34 -7.72
C ASN A 62 10.52 4.12 -7.27
N LEU A 63 9.22 4.28 -7.01
CA LEU A 63 8.38 3.14 -6.62
C LEU A 63 8.21 2.10 -7.73
N LYS A 64 8.05 2.53 -9.00
CA LYS A 64 7.98 1.60 -10.15
C LYS A 64 9.26 0.77 -10.32
N GLU A 65 10.42 1.37 -10.08
CA GLU A 65 11.71 0.68 -10.22
C GLU A 65 12.03 -0.24 -9.04
N GLU A 66 11.56 0.11 -7.83
CA GLU A 66 11.88 -0.63 -6.60
C GLU A 66 10.86 -1.73 -6.23
N CYS A 67 9.72 -1.83 -6.92
CA CYS A 67 8.60 -2.72 -6.55
C CYS A 67 8.20 -3.68 -7.67
N SER A 68 7.37 -4.67 -7.34
CA SER A 68 6.87 -5.64 -8.31
C SER A 68 5.81 -5.06 -9.25
N SER A 69 5.43 -5.81 -10.28
CA SER A 69 4.35 -5.43 -11.21
C SER A 69 2.96 -5.35 -10.58
N ARG A 70 2.78 -5.81 -9.33
CA ARG A 70 1.52 -5.68 -8.58
C ARG A 70 1.35 -4.28 -7.99
N LEU A 71 2.43 -3.51 -7.86
CA LEU A 71 2.36 -2.12 -7.42
C LEU A 71 2.15 -1.20 -8.63
N ASN A 72 1.00 -0.54 -8.63
CA ASN A 72 0.65 0.50 -9.59
C ASN A 72 0.84 1.87 -8.94
N VAL A 73 1.39 2.84 -9.67
CA VAL A 73 1.52 4.22 -9.19
C VAL A 73 0.60 5.15 -9.97
N VAL A 74 -0.03 6.06 -9.26
CA VAL A 74 -0.90 7.10 -9.85
C VAL A 74 -0.47 8.48 -9.35
N HIS A 75 -0.54 9.48 -10.22
CA HIS A 75 -0.32 10.85 -9.79
C HIS A 75 -1.51 11.31 -8.94
N LEU A 76 -1.23 11.82 -7.74
CA LEU A 76 -2.24 12.27 -6.79
C LEU A 76 -1.75 13.52 -6.07
N ASP A 77 -2.43 14.64 -6.31
CA ASP A 77 -2.40 15.81 -5.45
C ASP A 77 -3.71 15.84 -4.66
N ILE A 78 -3.64 15.56 -3.35
CA ILE A 78 -4.81 15.49 -2.48
C ILE A 78 -5.54 16.84 -2.33
N THR A 79 -4.96 17.93 -2.82
CA THR A 79 -5.56 19.26 -2.82
C THR A 79 -6.24 19.62 -4.15
N ASP A 80 -6.00 18.85 -5.22
CA ASP A 80 -6.60 19.05 -6.55
C ASP A 80 -7.61 17.95 -6.88
N ILE A 81 -8.90 18.34 -6.87
CA ILE A 81 -10.03 17.46 -7.20
C ILE A 81 -9.88 16.75 -8.54
N LYS A 82 -9.26 17.38 -9.55
CA LYS A 82 -9.08 16.78 -10.87
C LYS A 82 -8.12 15.59 -10.82
N THR A 83 -7.08 15.67 -9.97
CA THR A 83 -6.17 14.54 -9.80
C THR A 83 -6.81 13.43 -8.98
N ILE A 84 -7.63 13.79 -7.99
CA ILE A 84 -8.41 12.82 -7.20
C ILE A 84 -9.40 12.06 -8.09
N GLU A 85 -10.16 12.75 -8.95
CA GLU A 85 -11.08 12.12 -9.90
C GLU A 85 -10.35 11.20 -10.88
N LYS A 86 -9.21 11.63 -11.41
CA LYS A 86 -8.37 10.77 -12.28
C LYS A 86 -7.85 9.53 -11.54
N ALA A 87 -7.43 9.67 -10.28
CA ALA A 87 -6.99 8.55 -9.48
C ALA A 87 -8.14 7.59 -9.17
N PHE A 88 -9.33 8.11 -8.91
CA PHE A 88 -10.54 7.31 -8.73
C PHE A 88 -10.88 6.50 -9.99
N GLU A 89 -10.96 7.14 -11.16
CA GLU A 89 -11.24 6.41 -12.41
C GLU A 89 -10.15 5.39 -12.73
N PHE A 90 -8.87 5.72 -12.49
CA PHE A 90 -7.77 4.74 -12.61
C PHE A 90 -7.97 3.52 -11.72
N VAL A 91 -8.34 3.71 -10.45
CA VAL A 91 -8.59 2.60 -9.51
C VAL A 91 -9.80 1.79 -9.97
N LYS A 92 -10.88 2.45 -10.39
CA LYS A 92 -12.11 1.82 -10.86
C LYS A 92 -11.93 0.99 -12.13
N ASP A 93 -11.04 1.39 -13.03
CA ASP A 93 -10.71 0.62 -14.24
C ASP A 93 -9.76 -0.56 -13.95
N LEU A 94 -9.01 -0.49 -12.86
CA LEU A 94 -8.00 -1.50 -12.48
C LEU A 94 -8.59 -2.69 -11.71
N ILE A 95 -9.67 -2.47 -10.94
CA ILE A 95 -10.32 -3.47 -10.07
C ILE A 95 -11.60 -4.03 -10.68
#